data_AF-A0A4R2ZRU2-F1
#
_entry.id   AF-A0A4R2ZRU2-F1
#
_cell.length_a   1.000
_cell.length_b   1.000
_cell.length_c   1.000
_cell.angle_alpha   90.00
_cell.angle_beta   90.00
_cell.angle_gamma   90.00
#
_symmetry.space_group_name_H-M   'P 1'
#
loop_
_entity.id
_entity.type
_entity.pdbx_description
1 polymer ?
#
loop_
_entity_poly.entity_id
_entity_poly.type
_entity_poly.pdbx_seq_one_letter_code
_entity_poly.pdbx_strand_id
1 'polypeptide(L)'
;MGQYFFRDIIKEGIVLFDTGEFIFSESKSLSKEQEKEIAVGNFNKWIKSGSRFLKGTKLLYNNFIKGDLPLNEVVFNLNQATEKFYGGLLLVYTGYKPKTHKLKVYRKYSKNIDENLN
;
A
#
# COMPACT_ATOMS: atom_id res chain seq x y z
N MET A 1 10.40 2.56 -17.40
CA MET A 1 10.06 1.93 -16.10
C MET A 1 8.64 2.34 -15.73
N GLY A 2 7.66 1.48 -15.98
CA GLY A 2 6.23 1.81 -15.83
C GLY A 2 5.71 1.61 -14.40
N GLN A 3 6.28 2.28 -13.40
CA GLN A 3 5.58 2.37 -12.10
C GLN A 3 4.42 3.36 -12.23
N TYR A 4 3.24 2.99 -11.72
CA TYR A 4 2.01 3.81 -11.78
C TYR A 4 2.24 5.27 -11.38
N PHE A 5 3.13 5.53 -10.41
CA PHE A 5 3.52 6.88 -10.01
C PHE A 5 4.01 7.76 -11.17
N PHE A 6 4.91 7.25 -12.03
CA PHE A 6 5.41 8.02 -13.18
C PHE A 6 4.35 8.16 -14.27
N ARG A 7 3.46 7.17 -14.38
CA ARG A 7 2.36 7.17 -15.35
C ARG A 7 1.32 8.22 -14.98
N ASP A 8 0.96 8.32 -13.70
CA ASP A 8 0.01 9.30 -13.19
C ASP A 8 0.58 10.71 -13.26
N ILE A 9 1.89 10.91 -13.01
CA ILE A 9 2.53 12.23 -13.19
C ILE A 9 2.46 12.69 -14.65
N ILE A 10 2.75 11.81 -15.60
CA ILE A 10 2.69 12.18 -17.03
C ILE A 10 1.23 12.42 -17.47
N LYS A 11 0.27 11.63 -16.95
CA LYS A 11 -1.14 11.68 -17.36
C LYS A 11 -1.93 12.81 -16.70
N GLU A 12 -1.68 13.08 -15.43
CA GLU A 12 -2.48 13.97 -14.57
C GLU A 12 -1.67 15.18 -14.06
N GLY A 13 -0.34 15.18 -14.25
CA GLY A 13 0.51 16.27 -13.80
C GLY A 13 0.36 17.55 -14.61
N ILE A 14 0.69 18.67 -13.97
CA ILE A 14 0.78 20.00 -14.59
C ILE A 14 2.26 20.40 -14.58
N VAL A 15 2.78 20.83 -15.73
CA VAL A 15 4.17 21.29 -15.85
C VAL A 15 4.31 22.62 -15.11
N LEU A 16 5.20 22.66 -14.12
CA LEU A 16 5.50 23.88 -13.36
C LEU A 16 6.73 24.62 -13.90
N PHE A 17 7.70 23.87 -14.44
CA PHE A 17 8.95 24.38 -14.99
C PHE A 17 9.57 23.32 -15.92
N ASP A 18 10.10 23.75 -17.06
CA ASP A 18 10.72 22.89 -18.06
C ASP A 18 11.95 23.59 -18.64
N THR A 19 13.12 22.96 -18.52
CA THR A 19 14.38 23.47 -19.11
C THR A 19 14.55 23.06 -20.56
N GLY A 20 13.74 22.13 -21.08
CA GLY A 20 13.81 21.60 -22.44
C GLY A 20 14.96 20.61 -22.69
N GLU A 21 15.79 20.33 -21.69
CA GLU A 21 16.96 19.45 -21.84
C GLU A 21 16.61 17.95 -21.83
N PHE A 22 15.45 17.59 -21.28
CA PHE A 22 15.03 16.21 -21.13
C PHE A 22 13.56 16.04 -21.52
N ILE A 23 13.29 15.01 -22.34
CA ILE A 23 11.94 14.60 -22.70
C ILE A 23 11.56 13.40 -21.83
N PHE A 24 10.36 13.42 -21.26
CA PHE A 24 9.84 12.25 -20.54
C PHE A 24 9.77 11.04 -21.48
N SER A 25 10.45 9.96 -21.09
CA SER A 25 10.34 8.66 -21.75
C SER A 25 8.89 8.20 -21.78
N GLU A 26 8.42 7.72 -22.93
CA GLU A 26 7.13 7.02 -23.00
C GLU A 26 7.11 5.83 -22.04
N SER A 27 5.96 5.64 -21.39
CA SER A 27 5.72 4.54 -20.46
C SER A 27 5.69 3.22 -21.22
N LYS A 28 6.82 2.52 -21.30
CA LYS A 28 6.85 1.11 -21.74
C LYS A 28 6.07 0.23 -20.76
N SER A 29 5.20 -0.62 -21.28
CA SER A 29 4.55 -1.70 -20.52
C SER A 29 5.61 -2.62 -19.92
N LEU A 30 5.41 -3.04 -18.67
CA LEU A 30 6.30 -3.99 -18.01
C LEU A 30 6.14 -5.38 -18.65
N SER A 31 7.21 -6.18 -18.65
CA SER A 31 7.07 -7.61 -18.96
C SER A 31 6.36 -8.32 -17.81
N LYS A 32 5.76 -9.49 -18.08
CA LYS A 32 5.08 -10.29 -17.04
C LYS A 32 6.04 -10.67 -15.90
N GLU A 33 7.31 -10.89 -16.21
CA GLU A 33 8.36 -11.21 -15.24
C GLU A 33 8.64 -10.01 -14.32
N GLN A 34 8.72 -8.81 -14.90
CA GLN A 34 8.93 -7.57 -14.14
C GLN A 34 7.71 -7.24 -13.26
N GLU A 35 6.49 -7.41 -13.77
CA GLU A 35 5.27 -7.25 -12.98
C GLU A 35 5.24 -8.20 -11.80
N LYS A 36 5.60 -9.48 -12.04
CA LYS A 36 5.71 -10.49 -10.98
C LYS A 36 6.77 -10.11 -9.95
N GLU A 37 7.94 -9.65 -10.37
CA GLU A 37 9.02 -9.24 -9.46
C GLU A 37 8.57 -8.07 -8.56
N ILE A 38 7.91 -7.06 -9.14
CA ILE A 38 7.35 -5.93 -8.39
C ILE A 38 6.27 -6.40 -7.41
N ALA A 39 5.36 -7.27 -7.85
CA ALA A 39 4.31 -7.83 -6.98
C ALA A 39 4.90 -8.60 -5.80
N VAL A 40 5.92 -9.44 -6.04
CA VAL A 40 6.64 -10.18 -4.99
C VAL A 40 7.35 -9.21 -4.03
N GLY A 41 7.99 -8.17 -4.56
CA GLY A 41 8.59 -7.10 -3.75
C GLY A 41 7.57 -6.40 -2.85
N ASN A 42 6.42 -6.02 -3.42
CA ASN A 42 5.31 -5.41 -2.69
C ASN A 42 4.75 -6.34 -1.61
N PHE A 43 4.54 -7.62 -1.92
CA PHE A 43 4.10 -8.62 -0.95
C PHE A 43 5.08 -8.72 0.22
N ASN A 44 6.36 -8.90 -0.09
CA ASN A 44 7.43 -9.04 0.90
C ASN A 44 7.55 -7.81 1.80
N LYS A 45 7.38 -6.61 1.24
CA LYS A 45 7.45 -5.36 1.99
C LYS A 45 6.21 -5.13 2.84
N TRP A 46 5.02 -5.20 2.25
CA TRP A 46 3.80 -4.72 2.88
C TRP A 46 3.07 -5.81 3.65
N ILE A 47 2.85 -6.98 3.04
CA ILE A 47 2.10 -8.07 3.69
C ILE A 47 2.90 -8.63 4.86
N LYS A 48 4.20 -8.94 4.67
CA LYS A 48 5.04 -9.41 5.80
C LYS A 48 5.16 -8.35 6.89
N SER A 49 5.21 -7.06 6.54
CA SER A 49 5.17 -5.99 7.55
C SER A 49 3.85 -5.94 8.30
N GLY A 50 2.70 -6.08 7.60
CA GLY A 50 1.38 -6.14 8.23
C GLY A 50 1.28 -7.31 9.21
N SER A 51 1.81 -8.49 8.83
CA SER A 51 1.85 -9.66 9.70
C SER A 51 2.69 -9.43 10.96
N ARG A 52 3.82 -8.73 10.86
CA ARG A 52 4.61 -8.35 12.05
C ARG A 52 3.86 -7.37 12.95
N PHE A 53 3.17 -6.37 12.37
CA PHE A 53 2.34 -5.45 13.12
C PHE A 53 1.21 -6.18 13.85
N LEU A 54 0.50 -7.10 13.17
CA LEU A 54 -0.55 -7.90 13.79
C LEU A 54 -0.02 -8.77 14.94
N LYS A 55 1.16 -9.38 14.78
CA LYS A 55 1.83 -10.10 15.88
C LYS A 55 2.11 -9.15 17.06
N GLY A 56 2.64 -7.95 16.78
CA GLY A 56 2.85 -6.91 17.79
C GLY A 56 1.56 -6.50 18.50
N THR A 57 0.46 -6.33 17.77
CA THR A 57 -0.86 -6.01 18.34
C THR A 57 -1.30 -7.06 19.36
N LYS A 58 -1.07 -8.35 19.11
CA LYS A 58 -1.40 -9.41 20.07
C LYS A 58 -0.60 -9.28 21.38
N LEU A 59 0.67 -8.88 21.29
CA LEU A 59 1.49 -8.60 22.48
C LEU A 59 0.98 -7.37 23.23
N LEU A 60 0.71 -6.28 22.51
CA LEU A 60 0.15 -5.06 23.09
C LEU A 60 -1.20 -5.32 23.78
N TYR A 61 -2.04 -6.17 23.20
CA TYR A 61 -3.32 -6.56 23.78
C TYR A 61 -3.14 -7.30 25.12
N ASN A 62 -2.15 -8.19 25.22
CA ASN A 62 -1.83 -8.86 26.48
C ASN A 62 -1.38 -7.87 27.56
N ASN A 63 -0.60 -6.84 27.18
CA ASN A 63 -0.18 -5.79 28.11
C ASN A 63 -1.37 -4.91 28.54
N PHE A 64 -2.30 -4.63 27.63
CA PHE A 64 -3.54 -3.93 27.95
C PHE A 64 -4.38 -4.69 28.98
N ILE A 65 -4.56 -6.01 28.82
CA ILE A 65 -5.31 -6.83 29.79
C ILE A 65 -4.68 -6.76 31.19
N LYS A 66 -3.35 -6.66 31.26
CA LYS A 66 -2.61 -6.53 32.52
C LYS A 66 -2.67 -5.13 33.15
N GLY A 67 -3.18 -4.14 32.41
CA GLY A 67 -3.21 -2.74 32.85
C GLY A 67 -1.92 -1.96 32.57
N ASP A 68 -0.97 -2.54 31.86
CA ASP A 68 0.35 -1.94 31.58
C ASP A 68 0.34 -1.00 30.35
N LEU A 69 -0.76 -0.99 29.60
CA LEU A 69 -0.87 -0.25 28.34
C LEU A 69 -2.31 0.19 28.09
N PRO A 70 -2.55 1.40 27.56
CA PRO A 70 -3.90 1.83 27.23
C PRO A 70 -4.40 1.18 25.92
N LEU A 71 -5.73 0.96 25.83
CA LEU A 71 -6.37 0.26 24.69
C LEU A 71 -6.16 0.97 23.35
N ASN A 72 -6.07 2.30 23.35
CA ASN A 72 -5.90 3.11 22.14
C ASN A 72 -4.61 2.75 21.38
N GLU A 73 -3.53 2.38 22.07
CA GLU A 73 -2.28 1.96 21.43
C GLU A 73 -2.41 0.60 20.73
N VAL A 74 -3.15 -0.33 21.34
CA VAL A 74 -3.47 -1.63 20.73
C VAL A 74 -4.28 -1.42 19.44
N VAL A 75 -5.31 -0.58 19.52
CA VAL A 75 -6.20 -0.26 18.39
C VAL A 75 -5.44 0.47 17.28
N PHE A 76 -4.55 1.41 17.62
CA PHE A 76 -3.70 2.08 16.64
C PHE A 76 -2.83 1.08 15.89
N ASN A 77 -2.14 0.18 16.61
CA ASN A 77 -1.27 -0.79 15.97
C ASN A 77 -2.05 -1.80 15.11
N LEU A 78 -3.27 -2.16 15.52
CA LEU A 78 -4.20 -2.96 14.71
C LEU A 78 -4.59 -2.22 13.42
N ASN A 79 -4.96 -0.94 13.50
CA ASN A 79 -5.27 -0.13 12.33
C ASN A 79 -4.09 -0.09 11.34
N GLN A 80 -2.86 0.12 11.84
CA GLN A 80 -1.65 0.09 11.00
C GLN A 80 -1.42 -1.27 10.33
N ALA A 81 -1.72 -2.38 11.02
CA ALA A 81 -1.67 -3.72 10.43
C ALA A 81 -2.68 -3.84 9.26
N THR A 82 -3.92 -3.39 9.47
CA THR A 82 -4.99 -3.42 8.47
C THR A 82 -4.66 -2.53 7.27
N GLU A 83 -4.14 -1.32 7.47
CA GLU A 83 -3.69 -0.43 6.39
C GLU A 83 -2.58 -1.07 5.55
N LYS A 84 -1.64 -1.77 6.19
CA LYS A 84 -0.56 -2.48 5.49
C LYS A 84 -1.10 -3.65 4.65
N PHE A 85 -2.10 -4.37 5.13
CA PHE A 85 -2.71 -5.45 4.36
C PHE A 85 -3.48 -4.93 3.15
N TYR A 86 -4.39 -3.99 3.32
CA TYR A 86 -5.12 -3.43 2.17
C TYR A 86 -4.19 -2.73 1.18
N GLY A 87 -3.28 -1.89 1.69
CA GLY A 87 -2.31 -1.21 0.82
C GLY A 87 -1.38 -2.19 0.10
N GLY A 88 -0.97 -3.26 0.77
CA GLY A 88 -0.17 -4.34 0.17
C GLY A 88 -0.93 -5.09 -0.91
N LEU A 89 -2.19 -5.48 -0.66
CA LEU A 89 -3.04 -6.15 -1.66
C LEU A 89 -3.22 -5.28 -2.90
N LEU A 90 -3.56 -3.99 -2.72
CA LEU A 90 -3.70 -3.07 -3.85
C LEU A 90 -2.40 -2.97 -4.66
N LEU A 91 -1.24 -2.87 -4.00
CA LEU A 91 0.05 -2.83 -4.70
C LEU A 91 0.40 -4.14 -5.42
N VAL A 92 0.04 -5.29 -4.84
CA VAL A 92 0.31 -6.60 -5.43
C VAL A 92 -0.55 -6.84 -6.67
N TYR A 93 -1.84 -6.52 -6.60
CA TYR A 93 -2.80 -6.83 -7.68
C TYR A 93 -2.94 -5.72 -8.72
N THR A 94 -2.75 -4.47 -8.32
CA THR A 94 -3.00 -3.32 -9.20
C THR A 94 -1.77 -2.46 -9.42
N GLY A 95 -0.67 -2.68 -8.68
CA GLY A 95 0.50 -1.81 -8.72
C GLY A 95 0.24 -0.40 -8.16
N TYR A 96 -0.97 -0.11 -7.68
CA TYR A 96 -1.41 1.19 -7.20
C TYR A 96 -1.84 1.12 -5.74
N LYS A 97 -1.62 2.21 -5.00
CA LYS A 97 -2.12 2.40 -3.64
C LYS A 97 -2.52 3.86 -3.47
N PRO A 98 -3.77 4.16 -3.12
CA PRO A 98 -4.19 5.54 -2.89
C PRO A 98 -3.38 6.15 -1.75
N LYS A 99 -2.95 7.41 -1.91
CA LYS A 99 -2.17 8.16 -0.92
C LYS A 99 -3.07 8.69 0.19
N THR A 100 -3.57 7.79 1.03
CA THR A 100 -4.46 8.09 2.16
C THR A 100 -4.24 7.10 3.29
N HIS A 101 -4.64 7.46 4.50
CA HIS A 101 -4.65 6.54 5.66
C HIS A 101 -6.08 6.12 6.03
N LYS A 102 -7.06 6.42 5.19
CA LYS A 102 -8.47 6.09 5.48
C LYS A 102 -8.80 4.67 5.04
N LEU A 103 -9.03 3.76 5.99
CA LEU A 103 -9.45 2.38 5.72
C LEU A 103 -10.69 2.26 4.82
N LYS A 104 -11.68 3.17 4.97
CA LYS A 104 -12.86 3.22 4.11
C LYS A 104 -12.51 3.38 2.63
N VAL A 105 -11.48 4.18 2.34
CA VAL A 105 -11.00 4.38 0.98
C VAL A 105 -10.34 3.09 0.49
N TYR A 106 -9.44 2.51 1.27
CA TYR A 106 -8.80 1.24 0.93
C TYR A 106 -9.80 0.12 0.60
N ARG A 107 -10.86 -0.04 1.40
CA ARG A 107 -11.94 -0.99 1.15
C ARG A 107 -12.66 -0.74 -0.17
N LYS A 108 -12.93 0.52 -0.50
CA LYS A 108 -13.58 0.88 -1.77
C LYS A 108 -12.74 0.43 -2.98
N TYR A 109 -11.41 0.59 -2.92
CA TYR A 109 -10.53 0.15 -3.99
C TYR A 109 -10.35 -1.38 -4.03
N SER A 110 -10.30 -2.05 -2.87
CA SER A 110 -10.08 -3.50 -2.82
C SER A 110 -11.26 -4.32 -3.32
N LYS A 111 -12.47 -3.75 -3.38
CA LYS A 111 -13.64 -4.37 -4.03
C LYS A 111 -13.39 -4.77 -5.48
N ASN A 112 -12.54 -4.02 -6.18
CA ASN A 112 -12.20 -4.32 -7.56
C ASN A 112 -11.23 -5.51 -7.70
N ILE A 113 -10.68 -5.99 -6.58
CA ILE A 113 -9.83 -7.20 -6.55
C ILE A 113 -10.68 -8.44 -6.27
N ASP A 114 -11.50 -8.39 -5.22
CA ASP A 114 -12.35 -9.52 -4.80
C ASP A 114 -13.56 -9.00 -3.98
N GLU A 115 -14.73 -9.60 -4.18
CA GLU A 115 -15.97 -9.22 -3.51
C GLU A 115 -15.95 -9.51 -1.99
N ASN A 116 -15.13 -10.47 -1.55
CA ASN A 116 -14.98 -10.86 -0.15
C ASN A 116 -14.13 -9.87 0.67
N LEU A 117 -13.49 -8.87 0.04
CA LEU A 117 -12.63 -7.88 0.72
C LEU A 117 -13.42 -6.69 1.32
N ASN A 118 -14.73 -6.86 1.52
CA ASN A 118 -15.71 -5.85 1.95
C ASN A 118 -15.84 -5.75 3.49
#